data_AF-A0A954NB72-F1
#
_entry.id   AF-A0A954NB72-F1
#
_cell.length_a   1.000
_cell.length_b   1.000
_cell.length_c   1.000
_cell.angle_alpha   90.00
_cell.angle_beta   90.00
_cell.angle_gamma   90.00
#
_symmetry.space_group_name_H-M   'P 1'
#
loop_
_entity.id
_entity.type
_entity.pdbx_description
1 polymer ?
#
loop_
_entity_poly.entity_id
_entity_poly.type
_entity_poly.pdbx_seq_one_letter_code
_entity_poly.pdbx_strand_id
1 'polypeptide(L)'
;MTLSLARLSLLMVVTAGIVMADGGTAQAAPPWARLSLFRRIEAQPGQMYAIDDSNGPWMVMAATFSGDHAEDEARELVYELRKKHKLDAYTHRMTFDFSQTLEGRDSNGDLRRMRYQNGGAHDEIAVLVGDFESVDDPRVPKLIERIKFMKPECLSDENPDESSLVLAGLRTIQRTMTLKSDDEGDQFVRNVKKDMGPMAGAFVTTNPLLPKNYFVPDGVDDFIEKINSDLQFSLLDCSGNYTIQVASFKGFSIVDPKTIEKVSHEETSSNLAAAAESAHRLTVKLREKGYEAYEYHERSRSIVTVGGFAQLGSQGGDGKFELDERIAAIAKTFGADPDAVAAGTAQPKSLDGIPFLPKPLVMEVPRRSIAADYSGSRFGR
;
A
#
# COMPACT_ATOMS: atom_id res chain seq x y z
N MET A 1 -54.70 75.33 -7.09
CA MET A 1 -54.50 75.59 -5.65
C MET A 1 -53.58 74.50 -5.14
N THR A 2 -52.27 74.72 -5.07
CA THR A 2 -51.46 75.30 -3.97
C THR A 2 -50.58 74.19 -3.40
N LEU A 3 -49.27 74.44 -3.48
CA LEU A 3 -48.18 73.72 -2.81
C LEU A 3 -48.41 73.59 -1.29
N SER A 4 -47.76 72.62 -0.64
CA SER A 4 -46.68 72.87 0.34
C SER A 4 -46.35 71.65 1.22
N LEU A 5 -45.04 71.34 1.31
CA LEU A 5 -44.19 70.96 2.48
C LEU A 5 -44.81 70.21 3.68
N ALA A 6 -44.11 69.37 4.45
CA ALA A 6 -42.76 68.79 4.48
C ALA A 6 -42.67 67.94 5.77
N ARG A 7 -41.80 66.90 5.76
CA ARG A 7 -41.02 66.34 6.89
C ARG A 7 -41.76 65.84 8.15
N LEU A 8 -41.53 64.58 8.57
CA LEU A 8 -40.40 64.15 9.40
C LEU A 8 -40.54 62.64 9.80
N SER A 9 -39.48 61.88 9.53
CA SER A 9 -38.92 60.73 10.28
C SER A 9 -39.81 59.70 11.01
N LEU A 10 -39.73 58.44 10.59
CA LEU A 10 -39.22 57.37 11.48
C LEU A 10 -38.58 56.22 10.69
N LEU A 11 -37.36 55.90 11.11
CA LEU A 11 -36.48 54.85 10.65
C LEU A 11 -37.03 53.47 11.07
N MET A 12 -37.18 52.52 10.13
CA MET A 12 -37.02 51.10 10.43
C MET A 12 -36.52 50.39 9.17
N VAL A 13 -35.21 50.21 9.11
CA VAL A 13 -34.53 49.34 8.16
C VAL A 13 -34.70 47.91 8.66
N VAL A 14 -35.50 47.11 7.95
CA VAL A 14 -35.46 45.66 8.04
C VAL A 14 -34.80 45.15 6.76
N THR A 15 -33.48 45.05 6.81
CA THR A 15 -32.69 44.30 5.82
C THR A 15 -33.00 42.81 5.98
N ALA A 16 -33.85 42.27 5.11
CA ALA A 16 -33.94 40.83 4.89
C ALA A 16 -32.70 40.40 4.10
N GLY A 17 -31.65 39.99 4.81
CA GLY A 17 -30.50 39.33 4.23
C GLY A 17 -30.91 37.96 3.70
N ILE A 18 -31.04 37.83 2.37
CA ILE A 18 -31.07 36.53 1.72
C ILE A 18 -29.62 36.03 1.73
N VAL A 19 -29.30 35.18 2.69
CA VAL A 19 -28.10 34.34 2.63
C VAL A 19 -28.37 33.29 1.55
N MET A 20 -27.89 33.54 0.34
CA MET A 20 -27.73 32.49 -0.67
C MET A 20 -26.60 31.59 -0.17
N ALA A 21 -26.97 30.54 0.56
CA ALA A 21 -26.07 29.42 0.76
C ALA A 21 -25.99 28.68 -0.58
N ASP A 22 -24.89 28.86 -1.31
CA ASP A 22 -24.50 27.98 -2.41
C ASP A 22 -24.18 26.59 -1.80
N GLY A 23 -25.24 25.82 -1.55
CA GLY A 23 -25.15 24.40 -1.32
C GLY A 23 -24.79 23.73 -2.63
N GLY A 24 -23.49 23.62 -2.91
CA GLY A 24 -22.98 22.75 -3.95
C GLY A 24 -23.42 21.32 -3.64
N THR A 25 -24.51 20.86 -4.26
CA THR A 25 -24.86 19.45 -4.26
C THR A 25 -23.78 18.72 -5.04
N ALA A 26 -22.88 18.03 -4.34
CA ALA A 26 -22.00 17.03 -4.91
C ALA A 26 -22.88 15.89 -5.45
N GLN A 27 -23.37 16.06 -6.68
CA GLN A 27 -24.16 15.06 -7.36
C GLN A 27 -23.18 14.00 -7.88
N ALA A 28 -23.06 12.90 -7.13
CA ALA A 28 -22.25 11.76 -7.52
C ALA A 28 -22.66 11.33 -8.94
N ALA A 29 -21.70 11.35 -9.87
CA ALA A 29 -21.95 10.93 -11.24
C ALA A 29 -22.39 9.46 -11.25
N PRO A 30 -23.46 9.12 -11.99
CA PRO A 30 -23.99 7.75 -11.97
C PRO A 30 -22.95 6.76 -12.53
N PRO A 31 -22.95 5.49 -12.07
CA PRO A 31 -21.90 4.51 -12.39
C PRO A 31 -21.67 4.27 -13.90
N TRP A 32 -22.70 4.46 -14.72
CA TRP A 32 -22.61 4.34 -16.18
C TRP A 32 -21.93 5.53 -16.87
N ALA A 33 -21.77 6.68 -16.21
CA ALA A 33 -21.04 7.83 -16.76
C ALA A 33 -19.53 7.51 -16.96
N ARG A 34 -19.01 6.52 -16.22
CA ARG A 34 -17.64 5.98 -16.39
C ARG A 34 -17.48 5.10 -17.66
N LEU A 35 -18.58 4.64 -18.26
CA LEU A 35 -18.60 3.90 -19.53
C LEU A 35 -18.69 4.83 -20.75
N SER A 36 -18.58 6.16 -20.55
CA SER A 36 -18.67 7.12 -21.65
C SER A 36 -17.39 7.11 -22.50
N LEU A 37 -17.53 6.61 -23.73
CA LEU A 37 -16.59 6.80 -24.86
C LEU A 37 -16.29 8.29 -25.18
N PHE A 38 -16.84 9.23 -24.41
CA PHE A 38 -16.67 10.67 -24.50
C PHE A 38 -16.57 11.34 -23.12
N ARG A 39 -15.83 10.75 -22.17
CA ARG A 39 -15.48 11.43 -20.91
C ARG A 39 -14.74 12.73 -21.25
N ARG A 40 -15.44 13.86 -21.15
CA ARG A 40 -14.85 15.18 -21.35
C ARG A 40 -13.97 15.48 -20.14
N ILE A 41 -12.66 15.38 -20.33
CA ILE A 41 -11.70 15.75 -19.31
C ILE A 41 -11.80 17.26 -19.09
N GLU A 42 -12.24 17.63 -17.90
CA GLU A 42 -12.30 19.01 -17.46
C GLU A 42 -10.88 19.56 -17.34
N ALA A 43 -10.62 20.72 -17.95
CA ALA A 43 -9.33 21.39 -17.90
C ALA A 43 -9.56 22.90 -17.79
N GLN A 44 -9.63 23.39 -16.56
CA GLN A 44 -9.75 24.79 -16.20
C GLN A 44 -8.37 25.32 -15.79
N PRO A 45 -7.93 26.47 -16.34
CA PRO A 45 -6.72 27.13 -15.85
C PRO A 45 -6.87 27.44 -14.35
N GLY A 46 -5.79 27.25 -13.58
CA GLY A 46 -5.79 27.59 -12.15
C GLY A 46 -6.29 26.50 -11.20
N GLN A 47 -6.89 25.42 -11.69
CA GLN A 47 -7.28 24.29 -10.85
C GLN A 47 -6.14 23.30 -10.63
N MET A 48 -5.97 22.83 -9.40
CA MET A 48 -4.95 21.85 -9.01
C MET A 48 -5.33 20.40 -9.34
N TYR A 49 -6.63 20.10 -9.47
CA TYR A 49 -7.12 18.72 -9.62
C TYR A 49 -6.47 17.78 -8.60
N ALA A 50 -6.62 18.09 -7.30
CA ALA A 50 -6.09 17.24 -6.26
C ALA A 50 -6.70 15.83 -6.37
N ILE A 51 -5.86 14.81 -6.17
CA ILE A 51 -6.32 13.43 -6.12
C ILE A 51 -7.27 13.20 -4.94
N ASP A 52 -8.24 12.32 -5.13
CA ASP A 52 -9.16 11.84 -4.10
C ASP A 52 -9.20 10.29 -4.05
N ASP A 53 -9.92 9.75 -3.08
CA ASP A 53 -10.14 8.31 -2.87
C ASP A 53 -11.07 7.68 -3.93
N SER A 54 -11.79 8.51 -4.70
CA SER A 54 -12.65 8.06 -5.80
C SER A 54 -11.85 7.75 -7.07
N ASN A 55 -10.64 8.29 -7.19
CA ASN A 55 -9.69 7.96 -8.25
C ASN A 55 -9.11 6.55 -8.09
N GLY A 56 -8.73 5.96 -9.22
CA GLY A 56 -8.33 4.57 -9.33
C GLY A 56 -7.12 4.22 -8.47
N PRO A 57 -7.05 2.96 -8.01
CA PRO A 57 -5.99 2.50 -7.12
C PRO A 57 -4.60 2.58 -7.74
N TRP A 58 -4.48 2.43 -9.06
CA TRP A 58 -3.21 2.44 -9.77
C TRP A 58 -3.13 3.62 -10.72
N MET A 59 -1.96 4.25 -10.76
CA MET A 59 -1.70 5.50 -11.50
C MET A 59 -0.26 5.53 -12.00
N VAL A 60 0.07 6.45 -12.91
CA VAL A 60 1.43 6.72 -13.33
C VAL A 60 1.92 8.02 -12.71
N MET A 61 2.97 7.97 -11.90
CA MET A 61 3.67 9.18 -11.46
C MET A 61 4.48 9.75 -12.62
N ALA A 62 4.12 10.94 -13.07
CA ALA A 62 4.73 11.57 -14.23
C ALA A 62 5.90 12.49 -13.86
N ALA A 63 5.73 13.31 -12.81
CA ALA A 63 6.69 14.29 -12.36
C ALA A 63 6.50 14.60 -10.86
N THR A 64 7.54 15.14 -10.22
CA THR A 64 7.50 15.68 -8.86
C THR A 64 8.19 17.03 -8.83
N PHE A 65 7.61 17.97 -8.11
CA PHE A 65 8.09 19.34 -8.00
C PHE A 65 8.35 19.72 -6.54
N SER A 66 9.40 20.49 -6.29
CA SER A 66 9.73 21.04 -4.96
C SER A 66 10.35 22.43 -5.09
N GLY A 67 10.20 23.25 -4.05
CA GLY A 67 10.62 24.66 -4.06
C GLY A 67 9.49 25.63 -4.34
N ASP A 68 9.84 26.91 -4.48
CA ASP A 68 8.90 28.03 -4.44
C ASP A 68 7.90 28.05 -5.62
N HIS A 69 8.26 27.47 -6.77
CA HIS A 69 7.41 27.41 -7.96
C HIS A 69 6.74 26.04 -8.15
N ALA A 70 6.88 25.11 -7.20
CA ALA A 70 6.41 23.74 -7.35
C ALA A 70 4.90 23.63 -7.58
N GLU A 71 4.13 24.49 -6.92
CA GLU A 71 2.67 24.50 -7.04
C GLU A 71 2.22 24.99 -8.43
N ASP A 72 2.82 26.07 -8.92
CA ASP A 72 2.51 26.63 -10.22
C ASP A 72 2.93 25.70 -11.36
N GLU A 73 4.15 25.14 -11.30
CA GLU A 73 4.64 24.20 -12.31
C GLU A 73 3.81 22.91 -12.35
N ALA A 74 3.45 22.34 -11.19
CA ALA A 74 2.59 21.15 -11.13
C ALA A 74 1.19 21.44 -11.70
N ARG A 75 0.63 22.61 -11.39
CA ARG A 75 -0.66 23.07 -11.89
C ARG A 75 -0.67 23.25 -13.41
N GLU A 76 0.38 23.86 -13.96
CA GLU A 76 0.54 24.04 -15.40
C GLU A 76 0.69 22.70 -16.13
N LEU A 77 1.49 21.78 -15.58
CA LEU A 77 1.64 20.45 -16.15
C LEU A 77 0.31 19.69 -16.15
N VAL A 78 -0.42 19.67 -15.04
CA VAL A 78 -1.74 19.02 -14.97
C VAL A 78 -2.70 19.63 -15.97
N TYR A 79 -2.75 20.96 -16.06
CA TYR A 79 -3.58 21.65 -17.03
C TYR A 79 -3.24 21.27 -18.48
N GLU A 80 -1.96 21.24 -18.83
CA GLU A 80 -1.50 20.86 -20.17
C GLU A 80 -1.84 19.40 -20.50
N LEU A 81 -1.57 18.47 -19.58
CA LEU A 81 -1.90 17.05 -19.73
C LEU A 81 -3.39 16.81 -19.95
N ARG A 82 -4.24 17.50 -19.18
CA ARG A 82 -5.71 17.41 -19.28
C ARG A 82 -6.22 18.06 -20.57
N LYS A 83 -5.74 19.26 -20.90
CA LYS A 83 -6.23 20.05 -22.03
C LYS A 83 -5.73 19.53 -23.38
N LYS A 84 -4.42 19.41 -23.56
CA LYS A 84 -3.79 19.07 -24.85
C LYS A 84 -3.72 17.58 -25.06
N HIS A 85 -3.30 16.84 -24.04
CA HIS A 85 -3.02 15.40 -24.17
C HIS A 85 -4.22 14.52 -23.83
N LYS A 86 -5.31 15.09 -23.30
CA LYS A 86 -6.52 14.38 -22.90
C LYS A 86 -6.21 13.23 -21.94
N LEU A 87 -5.39 13.52 -20.93
CA LEU A 87 -5.02 12.60 -19.88
C LEU A 87 -5.67 13.02 -18.56
N ASP A 88 -6.22 12.07 -17.82
CA ASP A 88 -6.70 12.28 -16.46
C ASP A 88 -5.47 12.49 -15.56
N ALA A 89 -5.09 13.75 -15.32
CA ALA A 89 -3.96 14.13 -14.49
C ALA A 89 -4.41 14.82 -13.20
N TYR A 90 -3.68 14.58 -12.11
CA TYR A 90 -4.01 15.01 -10.76
C TYR A 90 -2.74 15.47 -10.03
N THR A 91 -2.91 16.31 -9.01
CA THR A 91 -1.83 16.66 -8.08
C THR A 91 -1.97 15.93 -6.75
N HIS A 92 -0.85 15.64 -6.10
CA HIS A 92 -0.79 15.15 -4.73
C HIS A 92 0.35 15.83 -3.98
N ARG A 93 0.06 16.50 -2.86
CA ARG A 93 1.06 17.15 -2.00
C ARG A 93 1.51 16.19 -0.91
N MET A 94 2.82 16.07 -0.72
CA MET A 94 3.44 15.26 0.32
C MET A 94 4.48 16.10 1.06
N THR A 95 4.47 16.05 2.39
CA THR A 95 5.49 16.70 3.23
C THR A 95 6.50 15.68 3.68
N PHE A 96 7.78 15.94 3.43
CA PHE A 96 8.87 15.12 3.92
C PHE A 96 9.59 15.86 5.04
N ASP A 97 9.66 15.25 6.23
CA ASP A 97 10.40 15.80 7.37
C ASP A 97 11.67 14.99 7.61
N PHE A 98 12.80 15.57 7.23
CA PHE A 98 14.15 15.01 7.43
C PHE A 98 14.91 15.70 8.57
N SER A 99 14.23 16.50 9.40
CA SER A 99 14.85 17.21 10.53
C SER A 99 15.28 16.27 11.66
N GLN A 100 14.74 15.05 11.68
CA GLN A 100 15.02 14.07 12.71
C GLN A 100 16.40 13.44 12.55
N THR A 101 17.10 13.27 13.67
CA THR A 101 18.32 12.46 13.72
C THR A 101 17.97 10.99 13.64
N LEU A 102 18.65 10.27 12.76
CA LEU A 102 18.52 8.83 12.60
C LEU A 102 19.71 8.11 13.21
N GLU A 103 19.55 6.85 13.60
CA GLU A 103 20.68 5.99 13.89
C GLU A 103 20.94 5.06 12.70
N GLY A 104 22.15 5.13 12.16
CA GLY A 104 22.59 4.29 11.06
C GLY A 104 23.89 3.59 11.42
N ARG A 105 24.30 2.62 10.61
CA ARG A 105 25.64 2.02 10.73
C ARG A 105 26.59 2.71 9.79
N ASP A 106 27.79 3.05 10.27
CA ASP A 106 28.84 3.56 9.40
C ASP A 106 29.44 2.44 8.52
N SER A 107 30.43 2.78 7.69
CA SER A 107 31.09 1.83 6.78
C SER A 107 31.77 0.65 7.49
N ASN A 108 32.06 0.79 8.79
CA ASN A 108 32.68 -0.25 9.61
C ASN A 108 31.62 -1.07 10.39
N GLY A 109 30.35 -0.72 10.25
CA GLY A 109 29.23 -1.39 10.93
C GLY A 109 28.91 -0.82 12.31
N ASP A 110 29.63 0.22 12.76
CA ASP A 110 29.40 0.83 14.06
C ASP A 110 28.16 1.72 14.03
N LEU A 111 27.33 1.62 15.07
CA LEU A 111 26.15 2.46 15.22
C LEU A 111 26.56 3.91 15.45
N ARG A 112 26.07 4.80 14.61
CA ARG A 112 26.35 6.23 14.69
C ARG A 112 25.07 7.02 14.51
N ARG A 113 24.92 8.06 15.33
CA ARG A 113 23.88 9.07 15.12
C ARG A 113 24.19 9.84 13.85
N MET A 114 23.29 9.75 12.90
CA MET A 114 23.33 10.38 11.60
C MET A 114 22.24 11.44 11.52
N ARG A 115 22.42 12.37 10.59
CA ARG A 115 21.38 13.30 10.17
C ARG A 115 21.37 13.29 8.67
N TYR A 116 20.21 13.50 8.08
CA TYR A 116 20.16 13.79 6.65
C TYR A 116 21.05 14.99 6.35
N GLN A 117 21.87 14.89 5.31
CA GLN A 117 22.77 15.96 4.90
C GLN A 117 22.00 17.27 4.68
N ASN A 118 20.79 17.15 4.11
CA ASN A 118 19.80 18.20 3.95
C ASN A 118 18.66 18.00 4.97
N GLY A 119 18.93 18.24 6.25
CA GLY A 119 18.01 17.95 7.37
C GLY A 119 16.85 18.94 7.54
N GLY A 120 16.14 19.26 6.46
CA GLY A 120 14.97 20.14 6.47
C GLY A 120 13.66 19.37 6.32
N ALA A 121 12.55 20.06 6.57
CA ALA A 121 11.25 19.63 6.08
C ALA A 121 10.98 20.36 4.77
N HIS A 122 10.49 19.64 3.77
CA HIS A 122 10.10 20.23 2.50
C HIS A 122 8.85 19.56 1.94
N ASP A 123 8.06 20.35 1.23
CA ASP A 123 6.90 19.87 0.50
C ASP A 123 7.31 19.48 -0.91
N GLU A 124 6.76 18.37 -1.41
CA GLU A 124 6.79 18.01 -2.81
C GLU A 124 5.36 17.85 -3.35
N ILE A 125 5.17 18.22 -4.61
CA ILE A 125 3.90 18.05 -5.33
C ILE A 125 4.14 17.07 -6.46
N ALA A 126 3.49 15.91 -6.38
CA ALA A 126 3.50 14.88 -7.41
C ALA A 126 2.39 15.14 -8.44
N VAL A 127 2.71 14.93 -9.71
CA VAL A 127 1.73 14.87 -10.81
C VAL A 127 1.48 13.41 -11.18
N LEU A 128 0.26 12.96 -10.94
CA LEU A 128 -0.21 11.58 -11.14
C LEU A 128 -1.13 11.54 -12.36
N VAL A 129 -1.03 10.49 -13.18
CA VAL A 129 -1.78 10.36 -14.42
C VAL A 129 -2.44 8.98 -14.53
N GLY A 130 -3.72 8.97 -14.89
CA GLY A 130 -4.51 7.77 -15.07
C GLY A 130 -5.32 7.40 -13.83
N ASP A 131 -6.22 6.46 -14.04
CA ASP A 131 -7.25 6.01 -13.10
C ASP A 131 -7.48 4.52 -13.41
N PHE A 132 -6.60 3.65 -12.91
CA PHE A 132 -6.56 2.23 -13.26
C PHE A 132 -6.97 1.35 -12.08
N GLU A 133 -7.76 0.32 -12.35
CA GLU A 133 -8.23 -0.63 -11.34
C GLU A 133 -7.17 -1.68 -10.96
N SER A 134 -6.25 -1.99 -11.88
CA SER A 134 -5.19 -2.97 -11.70
C SER A 134 -3.85 -2.45 -12.23
N VAL A 135 -2.75 -2.88 -11.60
CA VAL A 135 -1.38 -2.64 -12.07
C VAL A 135 -1.13 -3.27 -13.43
N ASP A 136 -1.80 -4.39 -13.72
CA ASP A 136 -1.65 -5.17 -14.96
C ASP A 136 -2.58 -4.69 -16.08
N ASP A 137 -3.27 -3.55 -15.89
CA ASP A 137 -4.12 -2.99 -16.93
C ASP A 137 -3.30 -2.76 -18.23
N PRO A 138 -3.70 -3.32 -19.38
CA PRO A 138 -2.93 -3.26 -20.62
C PRO A 138 -2.73 -1.83 -21.16
N ARG A 139 -3.47 -0.84 -20.63
CA ARG A 139 -3.31 0.58 -20.93
C ARG A 139 -2.14 1.20 -20.19
N VAL A 140 -1.75 0.67 -19.03
CA VAL A 140 -0.70 1.22 -18.17
C VAL A 140 0.66 1.26 -18.87
N PRO A 141 1.19 0.16 -19.47
CA PRO A 141 2.48 0.22 -20.15
C PRO A 141 2.51 1.22 -21.31
N LYS A 142 1.40 1.32 -22.07
CA LYS A 142 1.26 2.27 -23.18
C LYS A 142 1.23 3.72 -22.70
N LEU A 143 0.56 3.99 -21.58
CA LEU A 143 0.53 5.31 -20.98
C LEU A 143 1.90 5.72 -20.45
N ILE A 144 2.60 4.84 -19.75
CA ILE A 144 3.97 5.09 -19.27
C ILE A 144 4.88 5.44 -20.44
N GLU A 145 4.86 4.63 -21.50
CA GLU A 145 5.68 4.88 -22.69
C GLU A 145 5.34 6.27 -23.27
N ARG A 146 4.06 6.56 -23.46
CA ARG A 146 3.61 7.87 -23.97
C ARG A 146 4.08 9.04 -23.09
N ILE A 147 3.99 8.94 -21.76
CA ILE A 147 4.43 9.97 -20.82
C ILE A 147 5.96 10.15 -20.91
N LYS A 148 6.73 9.05 -20.94
CA LYS A 148 8.20 9.10 -21.01
C LYS A 148 8.75 9.81 -22.23
N PHE A 149 8.05 9.75 -23.37
CA PHE A 149 8.44 10.43 -24.61
C PHE A 149 7.79 11.81 -24.80
N MET A 150 6.83 12.18 -23.93
CA MET A 150 6.13 13.46 -24.04
C MET A 150 7.04 14.63 -23.66
N LYS A 151 6.89 15.75 -24.37
CA LYS A 151 7.59 17.01 -24.12
C LYS A 151 6.56 18.13 -23.93
N PRO A 152 5.96 18.24 -22.72
CA PRO A 152 5.05 19.33 -22.40
C PRO A 152 5.75 20.68 -22.57
N GLU A 153 5.03 21.68 -23.08
CA GLU A 153 5.57 23.04 -23.24
C GLU A 153 5.91 23.66 -21.88
N CYS A 154 5.14 23.39 -20.83
CA CYS A 154 5.45 23.90 -19.49
C CYS A 154 6.73 23.31 -18.87
N LEU A 155 7.32 22.28 -19.49
CA LEU A 155 8.58 21.65 -19.06
C LEU A 155 9.71 21.81 -20.09
N SER A 156 9.58 22.72 -21.06
CA SER A 156 10.67 22.97 -22.00
C SER A 156 11.86 23.62 -21.29
N ASP A 157 13.05 23.07 -21.53
CA ASP A 157 14.34 23.37 -20.85
C ASP A 157 14.88 24.80 -21.14
N GLU A 158 14.10 25.87 -20.92
CA GLU A 158 14.59 27.24 -21.15
C GLU A 158 15.50 27.73 -20.00
N ASN A 159 15.37 27.19 -18.77
CA ASN A 159 16.31 27.40 -17.66
C ASN A 159 16.25 26.25 -16.63
N PRO A 160 17.18 25.26 -16.67
CA PRO A 160 17.20 24.15 -15.72
C PRO A 160 17.39 24.55 -14.26
N ASP A 161 18.02 25.70 -14.00
CA ASP A 161 18.32 26.22 -12.67
C ASP A 161 17.11 26.87 -11.98
N GLU A 162 16.07 27.22 -12.75
CA GLU A 162 14.82 27.83 -12.25
C GLU A 162 13.69 26.80 -12.14
N SER A 163 13.89 25.57 -12.61
CA SER A 163 12.86 24.52 -12.56
C SER A 163 12.74 23.90 -11.18
N SER A 164 11.51 23.84 -10.69
CA SER A 164 11.13 23.13 -9.46
C SER A 164 11.07 21.61 -9.66
N LEU A 165 11.27 21.11 -10.88
CA LEU A 165 11.23 19.67 -11.17
C LEU A 165 12.38 18.96 -10.46
N VAL A 166 12.03 18.06 -9.53
CA VAL A 166 13.00 17.33 -8.71
C VAL A 166 13.95 16.53 -9.61
N LEU A 167 15.26 16.69 -9.43
CA LEU A 167 16.31 16.06 -10.23
C LEU A 167 16.38 16.51 -11.71
N ALA A 168 15.81 17.65 -12.10
CA ALA A 168 15.90 18.16 -13.48
C ALA A 168 17.36 18.22 -13.98
N GLY A 169 18.26 18.84 -13.21
CA GLY A 169 19.69 18.92 -13.54
C GLY A 169 20.36 17.54 -13.69
N LEU A 170 20.10 16.60 -12.77
CA LEU A 170 20.63 15.23 -12.85
C LEU A 170 20.08 14.49 -14.10
N ARG A 171 18.80 14.67 -14.43
CA ARG A 171 18.18 14.05 -15.62
C ARG A 171 18.72 14.65 -16.92
N THR A 172 19.02 15.94 -16.94
CA THR A 172 19.68 16.59 -18.09
C THR A 172 21.11 16.10 -18.24
N ILE A 173 21.87 16.02 -17.15
CA ILE A 173 23.21 15.42 -17.13
C ILE A 173 23.17 13.97 -17.60
N GLN A 174 22.23 13.14 -17.13
CA GLN A 174 22.10 11.75 -17.58
C GLN A 174 21.75 11.62 -19.07
N ARG A 175 20.99 12.56 -19.64
CA ARG A 175 20.69 12.60 -21.08
C ARG A 175 21.91 13.02 -21.89
N THR A 176 22.70 13.97 -21.42
CA THR A 176 23.87 14.51 -22.14
C THR A 176 25.15 13.68 -21.94
N MET A 177 25.34 13.06 -20.77
CA MET A 177 26.45 12.15 -20.44
C MET A 177 26.27 10.74 -21.01
N THR A 178 25.60 10.59 -22.17
CA THR A 178 25.72 9.35 -22.95
C THR A 178 27.18 9.25 -23.40
N LEU A 179 27.99 8.59 -22.57
CA LEU A 179 29.40 8.32 -22.79
C LEU A 179 29.53 7.59 -24.13
N LYS A 180 30.53 8.01 -24.91
CA LYS A 180 30.94 7.31 -26.12
C LYS A 180 31.17 5.85 -25.76
N SER A 181 30.45 4.95 -26.41
CA SER A 181 30.84 3.54 -26.44
C SER A 181 32.09 3.47 -27.31
N ASP A 182 33.25 3.39 -26.69
CA ASP A 182 34.44 2.92 -27.37
C ASP A 182 34.26 1.40 -27.58
N ASP A 183 34.76 0.86 -28.71
CA ASP A 183 34.52 -0.50 -29.20
C ASP A 183 35.00 -1.65 -28.27
N GLU A 184 35.48 -1.35 -27.07
CA GLU A 184 35.98 -2.30 -26.08
C GLU A 184 35.10 -2.30 -24.81
N GLY A 185 33.85 -2.74 -24.99
CA GLY A 185 33.00 -3.37 -23.98
C GLY A 185 33.19 -2.95 -22.52
N ASP A 186 32.64 -1.79 -22.13
CA ASP A 186 32.33 -1.48 -20.73
C ASP A 186 30.81 -1.30 -20.56
N GLN A 187 30.20 -2.20 -19.79
CA GLN A 187 28.76 -2.26 -19.55
C GLN A 187 28.32 -1.23 -18.51
N PHE A 188 28.04 -0.01 -18.95
CA PHE A 188 27.06 0.86 -18.30
C PHE A 188 25.92 1.14 -19.26
N VAL A 189 25.12 0.12 -19.56
CA VAL A 189 23.91 0.28 -20.38
C VAL A 189 22.83 0.94 -19.54
N ARG A 190 22.72 2.28 -19.61
CA ARG A 190 21.45 2.96 -19.34
C ARG A 190 20.77 3.28 -20.67
N ASN A 191 19.67 2.56 -20.92
CA ASN A 191 18.72 2.77 -22.01
C ASN A 191 17.90 4.06 -21.83
N VAL A 192 18.53 5.22 -21.65
CA VAL A 192 17.79 6.47 -21.89
C VAL A 192 17.81 6.67 -23.40
N LYS A 193 16.74 6.22 -24.09
CA LYS A 193 16.60 6.49 -25.52
C LYS A 193 16.73 8.00 -25.71
N LYS A 194 17.59 8.43 -26.64
CA LYS A 194 17.96 9.84 -26.91
C LYS A 194 16.76 10.78 -27.08
N ASP A 195 15.59 10.24 -27.38
CA ASP A 195 14.36 10.99 -27.69
C ASP A 195 13.39 11.14 -26.50
N MET A 196 13.70 10.60 -25.31
CA MET A 196 12.83 10.72 -24.14
C MET A 196 12.69 12.18 -23.64
N GLY A 197 11.51 12.51 -23.13
CA GLY A 197 11.17 13.83 -22.62
C GLY A 197 11.50 14.05 -21.13
N PRO A 198 11.12 15.20 -20.55
CA PRO A 198 11.40 15.54 -19.14
C PRO A 198 10.79 14.56 -18.13
N MET A 199 9.75 13.81 -18.52
CA MET A 199 9.07 12.79 -17.69
C MET A 199 9.58 11.36 -17.95
N ALA A 200 10.82 11.19 -18.46
CA ALA A 200 11.42 9.89 -18.74
C ALA A 200 11.45 8.93 -17.53
N GLY A 201 11.43 9.49 -16.32
CA GLY A 201 11.41 8.75 -15.06
C GLY A 201 10.04 8.22 -14.64
N ALA A 202 8.99 8.41 -15.45
CA ALA A 202 7.63 8.02 -15.04
C ALA A 202 7.51 6.51 -14.72
N PHE A 203 6.75 6.18 -13.68
CA PHE A 203 6.55 4.81 -13.21
C PHE A 203 5.14 4.61 -12.63
N VAL A 204 4.71 3.35 -12.52
CA VAL A 204 3.42 3.02 -11.91
C VAL A 204 3.51 3.13 -10.40
N THR A 205 2.54 3.81 -9.80
CA THR A 205 2.40 3.98 -8.36
C THR A 205 0.96 3.72 -7.94
N THR A 206 0.74 3.67 -6.63
CA THR A 206 -0.57 3.54 -6.02
C THR A 206 -1.20 4.90 -5.73
N ASN A 207 -2.53 4.95 -5.60
CA ASN A 207 -3.22 6.10 -5.02
C ASN A 207 -2.80 6.22 -3.53
N PRO A 208 -2.08 7.28 -3.15
CA PRO A 208 -1.55 7.44 -1.79
C PRO A 208 -2.64 7.65 -0.73
N LEU A 209 -3.87 7.99 -1.14
CA LEU A 209 -5.01 8.14 -0.24
C LEU A 209 -5.69 6.82 0.10
N LEU A 210 -5.39 5.75 -0.64
CA LEU A 210 -5.92 4.43 -0.34
C LEU A 210 -5.08 3.71 0.72
N PRO A 211 -5.72 2.93 1.62
CA PRO A 211 -5.02 2.14 2.63
C PRO A 211 -3.97 1.21 2.03
N LYS A 212 -2.77 1.11 2.64
CA LYS A 212 -1.66 0.28 2.12
C LYS A 212 -2.02 -1.20 1.97
N ASN A 213 -2.93 -1.71 2.82
CA ASN A 213 -3.43 -3.08 2.74
C ASN A 213 -4.28 -3.35 1.48
N TYR A 214 -4.72 -2.32 0.76
CA TYR A 214 -5.37 -2.43 -0.55
C TYR A 214 -4.42 -3.02 -1.62
N PHE A 215 -3.12 -2.71 -1.52
CA PHE A 215 -2.12 -3.00 -2.54
C PHE A 215 -1.23 -4.20 -2.22
N VAL A 216 -1.60 -4.98 -1.21
CA VAL A 216 -0.88 -6.21 -0.87
C VAL A 216 -1.05 -7.18 -2.06
N PRO A 217 0.04 -7.70 -2.63
CA PRO A 217 -0.02 -8.64 -3.76
C PRO A 217 -0.92 -9.82 -3.41
N ASP A 218 -1.74 -10.25 -4.37
CA ASP A 218 -2.68 -11.38 -4.32
C ASP A 218 -2.95 -11.86 -2.89
N GLY A 219 -3.95 -11.24 -2.25
CA GLY A 219 -4.52 -11.79 -1.03
C GLY A 219 -4.88 -13.27 -1.21
N VAL A 220 -5.13 -13.94 -0.09
CA VAL A 220 -5.23 -15.40 -0.09
C VAL A 220 -6.18 -15.93 -1.18
N ASP A 221 -5.70 -16.87 -2.01
CA ASP A 221 -6.43 -17.49 -3.12
C ASP A 221 -7.87 -17.92 -2.72
N ASP A 222 -8.84 -17.74 -3.62
CA ASP A 222 -10.28 -18.03 -3.41
C ASP A 222 -10.54 -19.40 -2.77
N PHE A 223 -9.77 -20.43 -3.13
CA PHE A 223 -9.90 -21.75 -2.52
C PHE A 223 -9.56 -21.72 -1.04
N ILE A 224 -8.46 -21.05 -0.68
CA ILE A 224 -8.04 -20.92 0.72
C ILE A 224 -9.04 -20.03 1.48
N GLU A 225 -9.48 -18.94 0.90
CA GLU A 225 -10.50 -18.08 1.52
C GLU A 225 -11.75 -18.89 1.83
N LYS A 226 -12.23 -19.70 0.88
CA LYS A 226 -13.41 -20.54 1.03
C LYS A 226 -13.27 -21.63 2.10
N ILE A 227 -12.13 -22.31 2.20
CA ILE A 227 -11.96 -23.33 3.26
C ILE A 227 -11.78 -22.71 4.66
N ASN A 228 -11.55 -21.40 4.74
CA ASN A 228 -11.41 -20.66 5.99
C ASN A 228 -12.62 -19.77 6.32
N SER A 229 -13.62 -19.66 5.44
CA SER A 229 -14.78 -18.76 5.60
C SER A 229 -15.73 -19.21 6.70
N ASP A 230 -15.81 -20.52 6.94
CA ASP A 230 -16.78 -21.12 7.85
C ASP A 230 -16.20 -21.34 9.26
N LEU A 231 -14.96 -20.90 9.51
CA LEU A 231 -14.29 -21.06 10.79
C LEU A 231 -14.75 -20.01 11.79
N GLN A 232 -15.08 -20.45 13.01
CA GLN A 232 -15.48 -19.56 14.09
C GLN A 232 -14.34 -18.60 14.51
N PHE A 233 -13.10 -19.06 14.43
CA PHE A 233 -11.91 -18.31 14.85
C PHE A 233 -10.88 -18.26 13.71
N SER A 234 -11.30 -17.83 12.53
CA SER A 234 -10.43 -17.75 11.34
C SER A 234 -9.28 -16.77 11.53
N LEU A 235 -8.06 -17.19 11.19
CA LEU A 235 -6.90 -16.29 11.17
C LEU A 235 -7.07 -15.12 10.19
N LEU A 236 -7.90 -15.30 9.15
CA LEU A 236 -8.23 -14.23 8.20
C LEU A 236 -8.96 -13.05 8.85
N ASP A 237 -9.58 -13.26 10.01
CA ASP A 237 -10.28 -12.21 10.77
C ASP A 237 -9.36 -11.53 11.82
N CYS A 238 -8.09 -11.94 11.93
CA CYS A 238 -7.15 -11.35 12.86
C CYS A 238 -6.75 -9.93 12.43
N SER A 239 -6.90 -8.95 13.32
CA SER A 239 -6.57 -7.54 13.03
C SER A 239 -5.06 -7.26 13.05
N GLY A 240 -4.27 -8.09 13.73
CA GLY A 240 -2.81 -7.94 13.82
C GLY A 240 -2.08 -8.13 12.49
N ASN A 241 -0.88 -7.58 12.37
CA ASN A 241 0.02 -7.81 11.23
C ASN A 241 0.83 -9.10 11.39
N TYR A 242 1.12 -9.47 12.63
CA TYR A 242 1.87 -10.66 13.00
C TYR A 242 1.08 -11.53 13.98
N THR A 243 1.33 -12.83 13.94
CA THR A 243 0.81 -13.82 14.88
C THR A 243 1.87 -14.89 15.15
N ILE A 244 1.62 -15.77 16.12
CA ILE A 244 2.56 -16.82 16.51
C ILE A 244 1.90 -18.17 16.28
N GLN A 245 2.43 -18.94 15.34
CA GLN A 245 2.04 -20.31 15.12
C GLN A 245 2.53 -21.20 16.27
N VAL A 246 1.58 -21.81 16.97
CA VAL A 246 1.85 -22.70 18.12
C VAL A 246 1.62 -24.17 17.78
N ALA A 247 0.88 -24.49 16.71
CA ALA A 247 0.68 -25.86 16.25
C ALA A 247 0.59 -25.95 14.72
N SER A 248 0.91 -27.12 14.18
CA SER A 248 0.74 -27.47 12.77
C SER A 248 0.29 -28.93 12.67
N PHE A 249 -0.80 -29.15 11.96
CA PHE A 249 -1.37 -30.46 11.68
C PHE A 249 -1.29 -30.70 10.19
N LYS A 250 -0.39 -31.58 9.74
CA LYS A 250 -0.30 -31.95 8.33
C LYS A 250 -1.20 -33.16 8.09
N GLY A 251 -1.93 -33.17 6.97
CA GLY A 251 -2.65 -34.37 6.52
C GLY A 251 -1.73 -35.49 6.04
N PHE A 252 -0.42 -35.21 5.93
CA PHE A 252 0.61 -36.13 5.43
C PHE A 252 1.88 -36.05 6.29
N SER A 253 2.25 -37.16 6.92
CA SER A 253 3.64 -37.47 7.27
C SER A 253 4.02 -38.78 6.57
N ILE A 254 4.33 -38.73 5.27
CA ILE A 254 5.04 -39.85 4.62
C ILE A 254 6.44 -39.87 5.23
N VAL A 255 6.73 -40.87 6.06
CA VAL A 255 8.10 -41.18 6.47
C VAL A 255 8.72 -42.25 5.55
N ASP A 256 7.99 -42.76 4.55
CA ASP A 256 8.50 -43.84 3.68
C ASP A 256 8.22 -43.59 2.18
N PRO A 257 9.25 -43.30 1.37
CA PRO A 257 9.13 -43.05 -0.08
C PRO A 257 8.51 -44.21 -0.88
N LYS A 258 8.40 -45.42 -0.30
CA LYS A 258 7.88 -46.62 -0.97
C LYS A 258 6.37 -46.81 -0.86
N THR A 259 5.67 -46.03 -0.05
CA THR A 259 4.22 -46.19 0.20
C THR A 259 3.34 -45.22 -0.61
N ILE A 260 3.97 -44.28 -1.33
CA ILE A 260 3.30 -43.20 -2.06
C ILE A 260 2.33 -43.74 -3.15
N GLU A 261 2.63 -44.90 -3.75
CA GLU A 261 1.80 -45.49 -4.81
C GLU A 261 0.53 -46.21 -4.32
N LYS A 262 0.31 -46.33 -3.00
CA LYS A 262 -0.81 -47.15 -2.44
C LYS A 262 -1.87 -46.37 -1.67
N VAL A 263 -1.73 -45.04 -1.55
CA VAL A 263 -2.67 -44.24 -0.76
C VAL A 263 -3.88 -43.86 -1.61
N SER A 264 -5.07 -44.23 -1.15
CA SER A 264 -6.32 -43.89 -1.83
C SER A 264 -6.71 -42.42 -1.62
N HIS A 265 -7.50 -41.88 -2.55
CA HIS A 265 -8.02 -40.50 -2.46
C HIS A 265 -8.95 -40.31 -1.24
N GLU A 266 -9.61 -41.38 -0.78
CA GLU A 266 -10.49 -41.40 0.39
C GLU A 266 -9.71 -41.28 1.71
N GLU A 267 -8.63 -42.05 1.88
CA GLU A 267 -7.75 -41.97 3.07
C GLU A 267 -7.08 -40.59 3.21
N THR A 268 -6.76 -39.95 2.08
CA THR A 268 -6.17 -38.61 2.04
C THR A 268 -7.16 -37.54 2.54
N SER A 269 -8.43 -37.65 2.17
CA SER A 269 -9.49 -36.74 2.64
C SER A 269 -9.78 -36.90 4.14
N SER A 270 -9.74 -38.13 4.65
CA SER A 270 -9.95 -38.43 6.07
C SER A 270 -8.84 -37.85 6.97
N ASN A 271 -7.59 -37.88 6.53
CA ASN A 271 -6.47 -37.36 7.32
C ASN A 271 -6.45 -35.82 7.37
N LEU A 272 -6.84 -35.15 6.29
CA LEU A 272 -7.00 -33.69 6.29
C LEU A 272 -8.17 -33.26 7.16
N ALA A 273 -9.28 -34.00 7.14
CA ALA A 273 -10.41 -33.77 8.04
C ALA A 273 -10.00 -33.90 9.52
N ALA A 274 -9.24 -34.95 9.87
CA ALA A 274 -8.72 -35.12 11.23
C ALA A 274 -7.74 -34.00 11.64
N ALA A 275 -6.93 -33.50 10.71
CA ALA A 275 -6.05 -32.35 10.95
C ALA A 275 -6.83 -31.06 11.18
N ALA A 276 -7.92 -30.83 10.45
CA ALA A 276 -8.83 -29.71 10.65
C ALA A 276 -9.55 -29.80 12.00
N GLU A 277 -10.10 -30.97 12.35
CA GLU A 277 -10.75 -31.20 13.65
C GLU A 277 -9.79 -30.97 14.83
N SER A 278 -8.54 -31.44 14.71
CA SER A 278 -7.50 -31.22 15.72
C SER A 278 -7.16 -29.74 15.89
N ALA A 279 -7.04 -28.99 14.79
CA ALA A 279 -6.81 -27.55 14.81
C ALA A 279 -7.97 -26.81 15.48
N HIS A 280 -9.21 -27.17 15.13
CA HIS A 280 -10.41 -26.58 15.70
C HIS A 280 -10.52 -26.84 17.19
N ARG A 281 -10.38 -28.10 17.62
CA ARG A 281 -10.42 -28.47 19.04
C ARG A 281 -9.35 -27.74 19.84
N LEU A 282 -8.12 -27.65 19.33
CA LEU A 282 -7.06 -26.91 20.01
C LEU A 282 -7.38 -25.42 20.12
N THR A 283 -7.89 -24.81 19.05
CA THR A 283 -8.24 -23.38 19.02
C THR A 283 -9.33 -23.05 20.02
N VAL A 284 -10.40 -23.86 20.07
CA VAL A 284 -11.48 -23.72 21.07
C VAL A 284 -10.93 -23.84 22.49
N LYS A 285 -10.08 -24.83 22.77
CA LYS A 285 -9.48 -25.01 24.10
C LYS A 285 -8.56 -23.85 24.51
N LEU A 286 -7.84 -23.26 23.57
CA LEU A 286 -7.05 -22.06 23.83
C LEU A 286 -7.93 -20.85 24.12
N ARG A 287 -9.03 -20.68 23.37
CA ARG A 287 -10.04 -19.62 23.60
C ARG A 287 -10.73 -19.77 24.96
N GLU A 288 -11.10 -20.99 25.35
CA GLU A 288 -11.65 -21.29 26.69
C GLU A 288 -10.68 -20.91 27.82
N LYS A 289 -9.37 -21.03 27.58
CA LYS A 289 -8.31 -20.60 28.52
C LYS A 289 -8.02 -19.10 28.48
N GLY A 290 -8.74 -18.32 27.67
CA GLY A 290 -8.60 -16.87 27.57
C GLY A 290 -7.53 -16.40 26.59
N TYR A 291 -6.97 -17.28 25.76
CA TYR A 291 -6.03 -16.86 24.72
C TYR A 291 -6.75 -16.40 23.46
N GLU A 292 -6.22 -15.36 22.83
CA GLU A 292 -6.65 -14.94 21.49
C GLU A 292 -6.08 -15.90 20.45
N ALA A 293 -6.74 -17.04 20.20
CA ALA A 293 -6.26 -18.08 19.30
C ALA A 293 -7.03 -18.12 17.97
N TYR A 294 -6.32 -18.40 16.87
CA TYR A 294 -6.91 -18.51 15.54
C TYR A 294 -6.52 -19.82 14.87
N GLU A 295 -7.43 -20.36 14.06
CA GLU A 295 -7.18 -21.47 13.17
C GLU A 295 -7.08 -21.01 11.71
N TYR A 296 -6.28 -21.73 10.94
CA TYR A 296 -6.10 -21.46 9.52
C TYR A 296 -5.82 -22.75 8.76
N HIS A 297 -6.56 -22.98 7.69
CA HIS A 297 -6.43 -24.12 6.81
C HIS A 297 -5.70 -23.72 5.52
N GLU A 298 -4.63 -24.44 5.21
CA GLU A 298 -3.94 -24.39 3.93
C GLU A 298 -4.35 -25.61 3.08
N ARG A 299 -3.82 -25.71 1.84
CA ARG A 299 -4.11 -26.86 0.95
C ARG A 299 -3.70 -28.22 1.55
N SER A 300 -2.69 -28.27 2.42
CA SER A 300 -2.08 -29.53 2.89
C SER A 300 -1.97 -29.66 4.41
N ARG A 301 -2.33 -28.61 5.16
CA ARG A 301 -2.18 -28.57 6.61
C ARG A 301 -3.15 -27.58 7.24
N SER A 302 -3.41 -27.79 8.52
CA SER A 302 -4.13 -26.86 9.40
C SER A 302 -3.15 -26.32 10.44
N ILE A 303 -3.19 -25.03 10.74
CA ILE A 303 -2.32 -24.42 11.74
C ILE A 303 -3.17 -23.73 12.81
N VAL A 304 -2.59 -23.61 14.01
CA VAL A 304 -3.18 -22.85 15.12
C VAL A 304 -2.19 -21.81 15.56
N THR A 305 -2.67 -20.59 15.71
CA THR A 305 -1.89 -19.41 16.05
C THR A 305 -2.45 -18.72 17.29
N VAL A 306 -1.64 -17.92 17.98
CA VAL A 306 -2.03 -17.17 19.18
C VAL A 306 -1.54 -15.72 19.08
N GLY A 307 -2.46 -14.80 19.32
CA GLY A 307 -2.28 -13.35 19.38
C GLY A 307 -2.33 -12.67 18.01
N GLY A 308 -2.70 -11.38 18.01
CA GLY A 308 -2.55 -10.48 16.88
C GLY A 308 -1.69 -9.26 17.25
N PHE A 309 -0.56 -9.07 16.58
CA PHE A 309 0.40 -8.00 16.90
C PHE A 309 0.55 -7.02 15.73
N ALA A 310 0.45 -5.72 15.99
CA ALA A 310 0.65 -4.70 14.96
C ALA A 310 2.13 -4.62 14.49
N GLN A 311 3.07 -4.96 15.38
CA GLN A 311 4.51 -4.91 15.12
C GLN A 311 5.21 -6.10 15.79
N LEU A 312 6.35 -6.49 15.23
CA LEU A 312 7.18 -7.62 15.69
C LEU A 312 7.99 -7.28 16.95
N GLY A 313 8.33 -6.02 17.14
CA GLY A 313 9.20 -5.56 18.22
C GLY A 313 9.59 -4.10 18.02
N SER A 314 10.49 -3.62 18.86
CA SER A 314 11.02 -2.27 18.82
C SER A 314 12.54 -2.28 18.84
N GLN A 315 13.16 -1.22 18.32
CA GLN A 315 14.58 -1.04 18.46
C GLN A 315 14.85 -0.54 19.89
N GLY A 316 15.57 -1.33 20.69
CA GLY A 316 15.99 -0.97 22.04
C GLY A 316 16.95 0.22 22.02
N GLY A 317 17.15 0.86 23.18
CA GLY A 317 18.02 2.04 23.30
C GLY A 317 19.51 1.79 22.98
N ASP A 318 19.91 0.53 22.78
CA ASP A 318 21.25 0.10 22.36
C ASP A 318 21.33 -0.26 20.86
N GLY A 319 20.27 0.02 20.09
CA GLY A 319 20.19 -0.25 18.65
C GLY A 319 19.96 -1.72 18.30
N LYS A 320 19.80 -2.61 19.29
CA LYS A 320 19.41 -4.00 19.06
C LYS A 320 17.90 -4.10 18.88
N PHE A 321 17.49 -4.97 17.97
CA PHE A 321 16.08 -5.31 17.82
C PHE A 321 15.64 -6.15 19.03
N GLU A 322 14.68 -5.63 19.78
CA GLU A 322 14.04 -6.32 20.88
C GLU A 322 12.65 -6.80 20.44
N LEU A 323 12.45 -8.12 20.50
CA LEU A 323 11.16 -8.74 20.19
C LEU A 323 10.12 -8.28 21.21
N ASP A 324 8.90 -8.00 20.76
CA ASP A 324 7.79 -7.61 21.65
C ASP A 324 7.66 -8.64 22.79
N GLU A 325 7.62 -8.15 24.04
CA GLU A 325 7.60 -9.00 25.23
C GLU A 325 6.42 -9.97 25.24
N ARG A 326 5.28 -9.57 24.65
CA ARG A 326 4.09 -10.42 24.53
C ARG A 326 4.34 -11.58 23.57
N ILE A 327 5.07 -11.33 22.47
CA ILE A 327 5.47 -12.36 21.51
C ILE A 327 6.44 -13.34 22.17
N ALA A 328 7.44 -12.82 22.87
CA ALA A 328 8.39 -13.65 23.62
C ALA A 328 7.69 -14.50 24.71
N ALA A 329 6.72 -13.94 25.42
CA ALA A 329 5.96 -14.63 26.45
C ALA A 329 5.13 -15.79 25.87
N ILE A 330 4.47 -15.59 24.73
CA ILE A 330 3.71 -16.66 24.04
C ILE A 330 4.67 -17.75 23.56
N ALA A 331 5.79 -17.37 22.92
CA ALA A 331 6.80 -18.32 22.46
C ALA A 331 7.33 -19.20 23.61
N LYS A 332 7.59 -18.60 24.78
CA LYS A 332 8.00 -19.33 25.99
C LYS A 332 6.88 -20.20 26.57
N THR A 333 5.63 -19.71 26.53
CA THR A 333 4.48 -20.41 27.10
C THR A 333 4.21 -21.71 26.35
N PHE A 334 4.14 -21.65 25.02
CA PHE A 334 3.76 -22.79 24.18
C PHE A 334 4.95 -23.59 23.64
N GLY A 335 6.14 -22.98 23.55
CA GLY A 335 7.36 -23.65 23.15
C GLY A 335 7.95 -24.56 24.23
N ALA A 336 8.75 -25.52 23.77
CA ALA A 336 9.58 -26.33 24.63
C ALA A 336 10.76 -25.52 25.19
N ASP A 337 11.48 -26.09 26.14
CA ASP A 337 12.68 -25.47 26.71
C ASP A 337 13.72 -25.22 25.60
N PRO A 338 14.17 -23.96 25.38
CA PRO A 338 15.14 -23.61 24.34
C PRO A 338 16.44 -24.44 24.40
N ASP A 339 16.92 -24.76 25.60
CA ASP A 339 18.16 -25.53 25.78
C ASP A 339 17.94 -26.99 25.37
N ALA A 340 16.77 -27.55 25.70
CA ALA A 340 16.38 -28.89 25.25
C ALA A 340 16.13 -28.95 23.73
N VAL A 341 15.62 -27.86 23.14
CA VAL A 341 15.44 -27.77 21.67
C VAL A 341 16.80 -27.73 20.98
N ALA A 342 17.75 -26.93 21.49
CA ALA A 342 19.11 -26.86 20.97
C ALA A 342 19.86 -28.19 21.11
N ALA A 343 19.61 -28.94 22.20
CA ALA A 343 20.16 -30.27 22.42
C ALA A 343 19.44 -31.40 21.67
N GLY A 344 18.34 -31.12 20.97
CA GLY A 344 17.54 -32.13 20.25
C GLY A 344 16.76 -33.10 21.15
N THR A 345 16.59 -32.78 22.44
CA THR A 345 15.91 -33.62 23.44
C THR A 345 14.55 -33.06 23.87
N ALA A 346 14.14 -31.91 23.32
CA ALA A 346 12.90 -31.24 23.65
C ALA A 346 11.67 -32.12 23.42
N GLN A 347 10.85 -32.24 24.46
CA GLN A 347 9.49 -32.77 24.36
C GLN A 347 8.51 -31.62 24.15
N PRO A 348 7.63 -31.69 23.14
CA PRO A 348 6.63 -30.66 22.92
C PRO A 348 5.66 -30.62 24.10
N LYS A 349 5.34 -29.41 24.57
CA LYS A 349 4.20 -29.21 25.48
C LYS A 349 2.92 -29.60 24.77
N SER A 350 1.88 -29.94 25.53
CA SER A 350 0.58 -30.31 24.95
C SER A 350 -0.59 -29.69 25.71
N LEU A 351 -1.72 -29.58 25.02
CA LEU A 351 -3.00 -29.22 25.59
C LEU A 351 -4.05 -30.23 25.11
N ASP A 352 -4.76 -30.85 26.05
CA ASP A 352 -5.77 -31.86 25.74
C ASP A 352 -5.24 -33.02 24.87
N GLY A 353 -4.00 -33.45 25.15
CA GLY A 353 -3.30 -34.49 24.38
C GLY A 353 -2.78 -34.03 23.01
N ILE A 354 -3.01 -32.78 22.61
CA ILE A 354 -2.54 -32.22 21.34
C ILE A 354 -1.19 -31.52 21.55
N PRO A 355 -0.11 -31.94 20.86
CA PRO A 355 1.20 -31.33 21.02
C PRO A 355 1.30 -29.97 20.30
N PHE A 356 1.98 -29.03 20.94
CA PHE A 356 2.44 -27.78 20.33
C PHE A 356 3.72 -28.01 19.52
N LEU A 357 4.07 -27.03 18.69
CA LEU A 357 5.40 -26.96 18.07
C LEU A 357 6.46 -26.83 19.16
N PRO A 358 7.57 -27.59 19.10
CA PRO A 358 8.70 -27.41 20.02
C PRO A 358 9.23 -25.99 20.01
N LYS A 359 9.20 -25.33 18.85
CA LYS A 359 9.55 -23.92 18.67
C LYS A 359 8.41 -23.21 17.92
N PRO A 360 7.62 -22.36 18.60
CA PRO A 360 6.62 -21.53 17.97
C PRO A 360 7.24 -20.60 16.91
N LEU A 361 6.51 -20.34 15.84
CA LEU A 361 7.00 -19.56 14.70
C LEU A 361 6.24 -18.24 14.63
N VAL A 362 6.95 -17.12 14.53
CA VAL A 362 6.30 -15.84 14.20
C VAL A 362 6.04 -15.80 12.71
N MET A 363 4.83 -15.40 12.33
CA MET A 363 4.43 -15.27 10.93
C MET A 363 3.55 -14.04 10.73
N GLU A 364 3.50 -13.57 9.49
CA GLU A 364 2.55 -12.53 9.08
C GLU A 364 1.14 -13.11 9.01
N VAL A 365 0.16 -12.30 9.38
CA VAL A 365 -1.27 -12.66 9.26
C VAL A 365 -1.66 -12.60 7.78
N PRO A 366 -2.13 -13.72 7.19
CA PRO A 366 -2.63 -13.71 5.82
C PRO A 366 -3.81 -12.74 5.67
N ARG A 367 -3.81 -11.94 4.60
CA ARG A 367 -4.84 -10.94 4.34
C ARG A 367 -5.69 -11.35 3.14
N ARG A 368 -7.01 -11.14 3.25
CA ARG A 368 -7.93 -11.21 2.11
C ARG A 368 -7.60 -10.11 1.12
N SER A 369 -7.78 -10.38 -0.16
CA SER A 369 -7.65 -9.35 -1.19
C SER A 369 -8.88 -8.45 -1.09
N ILE A 370 -8.71 -7.22 -0.62
CA ILE A 370 -9.83 -6.25 -0.52
C ILE A 370 -10.15 -5.63 -1.90
N ALA A 371 -9.36 -5.94 -2.93
CA ALA A 371 -9.64 -5.49 -4.31
C ALA A 371 -11.04 -5.94 -4.79
N ALA A 372 -11.48 -7.12 -4.38
CA ALA A 372 -12.82 -7.65 -4.70
C ALA A 372 -13.95 -6.89 -3.97
N ASP A 373 -13.78 -6.56 -2.69
CA ASP A 373 -14.80 -5.85 -1.90
C ASP A 373 -15.00 -4.40 -2.34
N TYR A 374 -13.92 -3.70 -2.72
CA TYR A 374 -14.01 -2.34 -3.26
C TYR A 374 -14.59 -2.29 -4.68
N SER A 375 -14.35 -3.31 -5.51
CA SER A 375 -15.01 -3.41 -6.81
C SER A 375 -16.50 -3.75 -6.68
N GLY A 376 -16.89 -4.58 -5.69
CA GLY A 376 -18.28 -4.93 -5.41
C GLY A 376 -19.13 -3.81 -4.78
N SER A 377 -18.55 -3.01 -3.87
CA SER A 377 -19.23 -1.87 -3.23
C SER A 377 -19.61 -0.75 -4.22
N ARG A 378 -18.86 -0.61 -5.33
CA ARG A 378 -19.14 0.36 -6.40
C ARG A 378 -20.36 0.01 -7.26
N PHE A 379 -20.85 -1.24 -7.17
CA PHE A 379 -22.07 -1.71 -7.81
C PHE A 379 -23.06 -2.21 -6.74
N GLY A 380 -23.38 -1.35 -5.77
CA GLY A 380 -24.45 -1.61 -4.81
C GLY A 380 -25.82 -1.74 -5.49
N ARG A 381 -26.54 -2.79 -5.07
CA ARG A 381 -27.93 -3.16 -5.38
C ARG A 381 -28.93 -2.00 -5.35
#